data_AF-A0A972GUS8-F1
#
_entry.id   AF-A0A972GUS8-F1
#
_cell.length_a   1.000
_cell.length_b   1.000
_cell.length_c   1.000
_cell.angle_alpha   90.00
_cell.angle_beta   90.00
_cell.angle_gamma   90.00
#
_symmetry.space_group_name_H-M   'P 1'
#
loop_
_entity.id
_entity.type
_entity.pdbx_description
1 polymer ?
#
loop_
_entity_poly.entity_id
_entity_poly.type
_entity_poly.pdbx_seq_one_letter_code
_entity_poly.pdbx_strand_id
1 'polypeptide(L)'
;MKTVYQNLFQLISSIELTLEKKFITPSLVLLYSGIDIVASLNTEIGRDVQRSDFINWVNKYMIPHINIPLTGDDIYSARCAVVHSMRSESKMSRQGKAIQIFYTWGDKESEELQNLINLTNMKHIAIKFETLFQAFRLGIVDFFEEAETDTQILHNIFNRAQSMLSYSELPKFENFE
;
A
#
# COMPACT_ATOMS: atom_id res chain seq x y z
N MET A 1 9.56 -14.21 -10.84
CA MET A 1 9.36 -14.38 -9.38
C MET A 1 10.52 -13.86 -8.53
N LYS A 2 11.78 -14.30 -8.70
CA LYS A 2 12.91 -13.84 -7.86
C LYS A 2 13.00 -12.30 -7.70
N THR A 3 12.95 -11.56 -8.82
CA THR A 3 12.99 -10.08 -8.81
C THR A 3 11.86 -9.46 -7.99
N VAL A 4 10.63 -10.00 -8.12
CA VAL A 4 9.46 -9.53 -7.36
C VAL A 4 9.72 -9.67 -5.87
N TYR A 5 10.13 -10.85 -5.41
CA TYR A 5 10.41 -11.08 -4.00
C TYR A 5 11.55 -10.20 -3.47
N GLN A 6 12.61 -9.99 -4.25
CA GLN A 6 13.71 -9.11 -3.86
C GLN A 6 13.24 -7.65 -3.70
N ASN A 7 12.47 -7.13 -4.66
CA ASN A 7 11.97 -5.77 -4.62
C ASN A 7 10.96 -5.57 -3.47
N LEU A 8 10.07 -6.53 -3.24
CA LEU A 8 9.11 -6.47 -2.12
C LEU A 8 9.83 -6.56 -0.77
N PHE A 9 10.84 -7.43 -0.66
CA PHE A 9 11.66 -7.50 0.54
C PHE A 9 12.34 -6.16 0.85
N GLN A 10 13.01 -5.56 -0.15
CA GLN A 10 13.66 -4.25 0.03
C GLN A 10 12.67 -3.15 0.41
N LEU A 11 11.48 -3.13 -0.21
CA LEU A 11 10.43 -2.17 0.09
C LEU A 11 9.92 -2.34 1.54
N ILE A 12 9.60 -3.56 1.96
CA ILE A 12 9.13 -3.86 3.33
C ILE A 12 10.20 -3.44 4.34
N SER A 13 11.46 -3.81 4.11
CA SER A 13 12.58 -3.40 4.98
C SER A 13 12.78 -1.88 5.01
N SER A 14 12.51 -1.18 3.89
CA SER A 14 12.59 0.28 3.85
C SER A 14 11.46 0.94 4.64
N ILE A 15 10.26 0.38 4.62
CA ILE A 15 9.13 0.83 5.45
C ILE A 15 9.49 0.65 6.94
N GLU A 16 10.01 -0.51 7.32
CA GLU A 16 10.46 -0.79 8.70
C GLU A 16 11.55 0.18 9.14
N LEU A 17 12.60 0.34 8.34
CA LEU A 17 13.72 1.22 8.66
C LEU A 17 13.27 2.68 8.84
N THR A 18 12.39 3.17 7.97
CA THR A 18 11.88 4.55 8.08
C THR A 18 10.98 4.72 9.30
N LEU A 19 10.17 3.70 9.63
CA LEU A 19 9.32 3.72 10.81
C LEU A 19 10.15 3.72 12.10
N GLU A 20 11.19 2.89 12.19
CA GLU A 20 12.12 2.84 13.33
C GLU A 20 12.81 4.19 13.57
N LYS A 21 13.12 4.92 12.49
CA LYS A 21 13.68 6.28 12.55
C LYS A 21 12.61 7.36 12.78
N LYS A 22 11.35 6.99 12.97
CA LYS A 22 10.20 7.88 13.18
C LYS A 22 9.94 8.82 11.99
N PHE A 23 10.33 8.40 10.79
CA PHE A 23 10.06 9.13 9.55
C PHE A 23 8.69 8.75 8.99
N ILE A 24 7.64 9.17 9.70
CA ILE A 24 6.26 8.69 9.48
C ILE A 24 5.73 9.01 8.08
N THR A 25 5.92 10.25 7.60
CA THR A 25 5.46 10.62 6.26
C THR A 25 6.15 9.79 5.16
N PRO A 26 7.49 9.65 5.14
CA PRO A 26 8.16 8.69 4.28
C PRO A 26 7.64 7.25 4.40
N SER A 27 7.41 6.74 5.61
CA SER A 27 6.87 5.40 5.82
C SER A 27 5.49 5.21 5.19
N LEU A 28 4.59 6.20 5.32
CA LEU A 28 3.28 6.20 4.66
C LEU A 28 3.40 6.25 3.13
N VAL A 29 4.31 7.08 2.59
CA VAL A 29 4.54 7.15 1.14
C VAL A 29 5.04 5.80 0.61
N LEU A 30 5.99 5.16 1.28
CA LEU A 30 6.48 3.84 0.90
C LEU A 30 5.40 2.76 1.02
N LEU A 31 4.62 2.76 2.10
CA LEU A 31 3.51 1.82 2.29
C LEU A 31 2.49 1.94 1.15
N TYR A 32 2.01 3.15 0.86
CA TYR A 32 1.04 3.35 -0.21
C TYR A 32 1.59 3.03 -1.60
N SER A 33 2.86 3.36 -1.85
CA SER A 33 3.54 2.96 -3.09
C SER A 33 3.66 1.44 -3.19
N GLY A 34 3.89 0.77 -2.07
CA GLY A 34 3.92 -0.69 -1.99
C GLY A 34 2.60 -1.35 -2.37
N ILE A 35 1.50 -0.81 -1.86
CA ILE A 35 0.15 -1.29 -2.21
C ILE A 35 -0.10 -1.10 -3.71
N ASP A 36 0.24 0.08 -4.28
CA ASP A 36 0.14 0.31 -5.74
C ASP A 36 0.94 -0.73 -6.53
N ILE A 37 2.18 -1.00 -6.12
CA ILE A 37 3.06 -1.97 -6.80
C ILE A 37 2.45 -3.37 -6.75
N VAL A 38 2.05 -3.86 -5.58
CA VAL A 38 1.52 -5.24 -5.45
C VAL A 38 0.18 -5.38 -6.18
N ALA A 39 -0.72 -4.41 -6.05
CA ALA A 39 -1.99 -4.42 -6.77
C ALA A 39 -1.79 -4.45 -8.30
N SER A 40 -0.78 -3.74 -8.81
CA SER A 40 -0.48 -3.74 -10.24
C SER A 40 -0.01 -5.10 -10.79
N LEU A 41 0.52 -5.99 -9.93
CA LEU A 41 1.02 -7.30 -10.37
C LEU A 41 -0.08 -8.20 -10.93
N ASN A 42 -1.33 -8.02 -10.48
CA ASN A 42 -2.47 -8.79 -10.98
C ASN A 42 -3.21 -8.10 -12.14
N THR A 43 -2.66 -7.01 -12.69
CA THR A 43 -3.30 -6.34 -13.84
C THR A 43 -2.97 -7.09 -15.13
N GLU A 44 -4.00 -7.37 -15.92
CA GLU A 44 -3.93 -8.04 -17.22
C GLU A 44 -2.88 -7.41 -18.17
N ILE A 45 -2.39 -8.23 -19.09
CA ILE A 45 -1.38 -7.85 -20.08
C ILE A 45 -1.97 -6.81 -21.03
N GLY A 46 -1.19 -5.77 -21.34
CA GLY A 46 -1.60 -4.73 -22.30
C GLY A 46 -2.65 -3.75 -21.76
N ARG A 47 -3.09 -3.92 -20.51
CA ARG A 47 -4.00 -3.00 -19.84
C ARG A 47 -3.24 -2.09 -18.88
N ASP A 48 -3.56 -0.80 -18.88
CA ASP A 48 -3.04 0.13 -17.88
C ASP A 48 -3.65 -0.12 -16.51
N VAL A 49 -2.82 0.01 -15.46
CA VAL A 49 -3.26 -0.09 -14.06
C VAL A 49 -4.28 1.00 -13.77
N GLN A 50 -5.44 0.60 -13.29
CA GLN A 50 -6.54 1.49 -12.94
C GLN A 50 -6.70 1.60 -11.43
N ARG A 51 -7.39 2.65 -11.00
CA ARG A 51 -7.83 2.82 -9.60
C ARG A 51 -8.57 1.58 -9.06
N SER A 52 -9.37 0.93 -9.88
CA SER A 52 -10.11 -0.28 -9.48
C SER A 52 -9.19 -1.42 -9.08
N ASP A 53 -8.01 -1.52 -9.70
CA ASP A 53 -7.07 -2.61 -9.42
C ASP A 53 -6.51 -2.47 -8.00
N PHE A 54 -6.16 -1.24 -7.59
CA PHE A 54 -5.81 -0.92 -6.21
C PHE A 54 -6.95 -1.25 -5.23
N ILE A 55 -8.15 -0.72 -5.49
CA ILE A 55 -9.30 -0.86 -4.57
C ILE A 55 -9.68 -2.32 -4.40
N ASN A 56 -9.73 -3.09 -5.49
CA ASN A 56 -10.06 -4.51 -5.47
C ASN A 56 -9.01 -5.30 -4.70
N TRP A 57 -7.72 -5.02 -4.92
CA TRP A 57 -6.65 -5.67 -4.19
C TRP A 57 -6.73 -5.37 -2.69
N VAL A 58 -6.90 -4.11 -2.31
CA VAL A 58 -7.05 -3.71 -0.90
C VAL A 58 -8.27 -4.36 -0.25
N ASN A 59 -9.43 -4.31 -0.90
CA ASN A 59 -10.65 -4.92 -0.37
C ASN A 59 -10.51 -6.44 -0.18
N LYS A 60 -9.82 -7.11 -1.10
CA LYS A 60 -9.68 -8.56 -1.09
C LYS A 60 -8.62 -9.04 -0.09
N TYR A 61 -7.46 -8.38 -0.04
CA TYR A 61 -6.29 -8.90 0.67
C TYR A 61 -5.88 -8.09 1.90
N MET A 62 -6.25 -6.81 2.02
CA MET A 62 -5.85 -6.00 3.18
C MET A 62 -6.97 -5.79 4.19
N ILE A 63 -8.16 -5.39 3.73
CA ILE A 63 -9.30 -5.07 4.60
C ILE A 63 -9.65 -6.23 5.56
N PRO A 64 -9.61 -7.52 5.15
CA PRO A 64 -9.88 -8.63 6.07
C PRO A 64 -8.97 -8.68 7.30
N HIS A 65 -7.78 -8.08 7.23
CA HIS A 65 -6.82 -8.01 8.33
C HIS A 65 -6.92 -6.71 9.14
N ILE A 66 -7.90 -5.85 8.85
CA ILE A 66 -8.14 -4.58 9.53
C ILE A 66 -9.49 -4.67 10.25
N ASN A 67 -9.45 -4.70 11.58
CA ASN A 67 -10.66 -4.80 12.43
C ASN A 67 -11.39 -3.44 12.61
N ILE A 68 -11.34 -2.58 11.60
CA ILE A 68 -11.91 -1.22 11.60
C ILE A 68 -12.72 -1.06 10.31
N PRO A 69 -13.89 -0.41 10.32
CA PRO A 69 -14.74 -0.27 9.13
C PRO A 69 -14.14 0.69 8.09
N LEU A 70 -13.13 0.21 7.37
CA LEU A 70 -12.51 0.87 6.23
C LEU A 70 -12.82 0.09 4.95
N THR A 71 -12.87 0.82 3.84
CA THR A 71 -13.00 0.27 2.50
C THR A 71 -11.76 0.57 1.67
N GLY A 72 -11.58 -0.16 0.56
CA GLY A 72 -10.54 0.14 -0.41
C GLY A 72 -10.64 1.56 -0.97
N ASP A 73 -11.84 2.14 -1.06
CA ASP A 73 -12.03 3.54 -1.43
C ASP A 73 -11.45 4.52 -0.39
N ASP A 74 -11.56 4.20 0.89
CA ASP A 74 -10.98 5.00 1.98
C ASP A 74 -9.45 4.96 1.92
N ILE A 75 -8.88 3.76 1.75
CA ILE A 75 -7.43 3.57 1.60
C ILE A 75 -6.91 4.25 0.33
N TYR A 76 -7.61 4.14 -0.80
CA TYR A 76 -7.23 4.82 -2.05
C TYR A 76 -7.29 6.35 -1.92
N SER A 77 -8.35 6.86 -1.27
CA SER A 77 -8.48 8.28 -0.97
C SER A 77 -7.32 8.78 -0.10
N ALA A 78 -6.95 8.04 0.94
CA ALA A 78 -5.83 8.37 1.81
C ALA A 78 -4.48 8.33 1.07
N ARG A 79 -4.26 7.31 0.23
CA ARG A 79 -3.11 7.21 -0.67
C ARG A 79 -2.97 8.46 -1.54
N CYS A 80 -4.05 8.91 -2.18
CA CYS A 80 -4.03 10.12 -2.99
C CYS A 80 -3.66 11.37 -2.19
N ALA A 81 -4.15 11.50 -0.96
CA ALA A 81 -3.83 12.64 -0.09
C ALA A 81 -2.35 12.66 0.32
N VAL A 82 -1.83 11.51 0.74
CA VAL A 82 -0.45 11.35 1.22
C VAL A 82 0.56 11.47 0.07
N VAL A 83 0.41 10.65 -0.97
CA VAL A 83 1.41 10.51 -2.04
C VAL A 83 1.51 11.77 -2.90
N HIS A 84 0.39 12.45 -3.18
CA HIS A 84 0.39 13.62 -4.06
C HIS A 84 0.51 14.96 -3.35
N SER A 85 0.23 15.03 -2.05
CA SER A 85 0.18 16.32 -1.37
C SER A 85 0.68 16.34 0.06
N MET A 86 1.08 15.18 0.62
CA MET A 86 1.41 15.04 2.05
C MET A 86 0.32 15.64 2.96
N ARG A 87 -0.96 15.48 2.57
CA ARG A 87 -2.12 15.97 3.33
C ARG A 87 -2.94 14.78 3.84
N SER A 88 -3.80 15.04 4.82
CA SER A 88 -4.83 14.10 5.29
C SER A 88 -6.08 14.10 4.40
N GLU A 89 -6.23 15.10 3.52
CA GLU A 89 -7.44 15.30 2.74
C GLU A 89 -7.23 15.12 1.23
N SER A 90 -8.12 14.35 0.59
CA SER A 90 -8.18 14.13 -0.85
C SER A 90 -9.41 14.80 -1.47
N LYS A 91 -9.51 14.80 -2.80
CA LYS A 91 -10.75 15.22 -3.49
C LYS A 91 -11.94 14.35 -3.09
N MET A 92 -11.73 13.05 -2.86
CA MET A 92 -12.81 12.13 -2.51
C MET A 92 -13.35 12.39 -1.11
N SER A 93 -12.46 12.64 -0.14
CA SER A 93 -12.91 12.97 1.22
C SER A 93 -13.57 14.35 1.30
N ARG A 94 -13.10 15.35 0.54
CA ARG A 94 -13.82 16.64 0.38
C ARG A 94 -15.23 16.48 -0.18
N GLN A 95 -15.44 15.49 -1.04
CA GLN A 95 -16.74 15.20 -1.64
C GLN A 95 -17.61 14.26 -0.79
N GLY A 96 -17.14 13.87 0.40
CA GLY A 96 -17.84 12.92 1.27
C GLY A 96 -17.92 11.48 0.72
N LYS A 97 -17.08 11.14 -0.25
CA LYS A 97 -17.06 9.82 -0.92
C LYS A 97 -16.09 8.82 -0.28
N ALA A 98 -15.33 9.26 0.70
CA ALA A 98 -14.39 8.46 1.47
C ALA A 98 -14.17 9.11 2.84
N ILE A 99 -13.92 8.30 3.86
CA ILE A 99 -13.57 8.72 5.20
C ILE A 99 -12.10 9.20 5.21
N GLN A 100 -11.80 10.26 5.96
CA GLN A 100 -10.41 10.66 6.19
C GLN A 100 -9.78 9.77 7.26
N ILE A 101 -8.56 9.34 6.98
CA ILE A 101 -7.78 8.47 7.86
C ILE A 101 -6.73 9.32 8.57
N PHE A 102 -6.70 9.21 9.89
CA PHE A 102 -5.70 9.79 10.77
C PHE A 102 -4.80 8.67 11.30
N TYR A 103 -3.52 8.97 11.46
CA TYR A 103 -2.53 7.96 11.83
C TYR A 103 -1.98 8.21 13.22
N THR A 104 -1.89 7.14 14.01
CA THR A 104 -0.98 7.07 15.17
C THR A 104 0.17 6.12 14.84
N TRP A 105 1.22 6.13 15.66
CA TRP A 105 2.41 5.30 15.49
C TRP A 105 3.15 5.12 16.81
N GLY A 106 4.00 4.09 16.91
CA GLY A 106 4.79 3.80 18.10
C GLY A 106 3.92 3.53 19.32
N ASP A 107 4.23 4.18 20.44
CA ASP A 107 3.51 4.01 21.72
C ASP A 107 2.15 4.74 21.76
N LYS A 108 1.70 5.33 20.64
CA LYS A 108 0.43 6.05 20.56
C LYS A 108 -0.69 5.16 20.06
N GLU A 109 -1.69 4.94 20.91
CA GLU A 109 -2.84 4.11 20.59
C GLU A 109 -3.87 4.88 19.75
N SER A 110 -4.41 4.20 18.73
CA SER A 110 -5.38 4.80 17.81
C SER A 110 -6.72 5.11 18.47
N GLU A 111 -7.06 4.40 19.55
CA GLU A 111 -8.28 4.59 20.34
C GLU A 111 -8.32 5.98 21.01
N GLU A 112 -7.17 6.46 21.52
CA GLU A 112 -7.08 7.81 22.11
C GLU A 112 -7.42 8.87 21.08
N LEU A 113 -6.85 8.75 19.87
CA LEU A 113 -7.13 9.67 18.78
C LEU A 113 -8.57 9.53 18.28
N GLN A 114 -9.11 8.31 18.21
CA GLN A 114 -10.50 8.08 17.84
C GLN A 114 -11.46 8.74 18.84
N ASN A 115 -11.17 8.66 20.14
CA ASN A 115 -11.96 9.33 21.17
C ASN A 115 -11.96 10.85 20.98
N LEU A 116 -10.81 11.46 20.67
CA LEU A 116 -10.73 12.89 20.37
C LEU A 116 -11.53 13.25 19.11
N ILE A 117 -11.47 12.42 18.06
CA ILE A 117 -12.27 12.60 16.84
C ILE A 117 -13.77 12.54 17.17
N ASN A 118 -14.20 11.58 17.99
CA ASN A 118 -15.60 11.39 18.36
C ASN A 118 -16.18 12.57 19.17
N LEU A 119 -15.34 13.36 19.83
CA LEU A 119 -15.74 14.62 20.49
C LEU A 119 -15.99 15.78 19.51
N THR A 120 -15.67 15.57 18.23
CA THR A 120 -15.90 16.54 17.15
C THR A 120 -17.05 16.07 16.24
N ASN A 121 -17.54 16.95 15.37
CA ASN A 121 -18.50 16.56 14.32
C ASN A 121 -17.82 15.91 13.09
N MET A 122 -16.56 15.51 13.21
CA MET A 122 -15.80 14.92 12.10
C MET A 122 -16.10 13.42 11.96
N LYS A 123 -16.32 12.97 10.72
CA LYS A 123 -16.43 11.55 10.38
C LYS A 123 -15.07 11.04 9.91
N HIS A 124 -14.17 10.83 10.86
CA HIS A 124 -12.79 10.40 10.60
C HIS A 124 -12.50 9.11 11.36
N ILE A 125 -11.55 8.33 10.84
CA ILE A 125 -11.08 7.10 11.47
C ILE A 125 -9.61 7.28 11.84
N ALA A 126 -9.27 6.96 13.08
CA ALA A 126 -7.89 6.78 13.51
C ALA A 126 -7.47 5.33 13.30
N ILE A 127 -6.28 5.13 12.74
CA ILE A 127 -5.65 3.81 12.61
C ILE A 127 -4.17 3.92 12.96
N LYS A 128 -3.64 2.88 13.59
CA LYS A 128 -2.21 2.78 13.87
C LYS A 128 -1.46 2.39 12.58
N PHE A 129 -0.35 3.07 12.27
CA PHE A 129 0.46 2.78 11.08
C PHE A 129 0.84 1.30 11.02
N GLU A 130 1.25 0.75 12.16
CA GLU A 130 1.66 -0.64 12.33
C GLU A 130 0.52 -1.62 11.98
N THR A 131 -0.73 -1.27 12.29
CA THR A 131 -1.90 -2.07 11.87
C THR A 131 -2.03 -2.09 10.35
N LEU A 132 -1.91 -0.94 9.69
CA LEU A 132 -2.01 -0.85 8.23
C LEU A 132 -0.83 -1.57 7.55
N PHE A 133 0.37 -1.43 8.09
CA PHE A 133 1.56 -2.11 7.57
C PHE A 133 1.50 -3.63 7.77
N GLN A 134 1.00 -4.09 8.91
CA GLN A 134 0.77 -5.51 9.15
C GLN A 134 -0.29 -6.08 8.20
N ALA A 135 -1.41 -5.38 8.00
CA ALA A 135 -2.43 -5.77 7.04
C ALA A 135 -1.88 -5.85 5.61
N PHE A 136 -0.99 -4.93 5.22
CA PHE A 136 -0.30 -4.99 3.93
C PHE A 136 0.59 -6.22 3.81
N ARG A 137 1.38 -6.54 4.83
CA ARG A 137 2.24 -7.73 4.85
C ARG A 137 1.43 -9.03 4.76
N LEU A 138 0.34 -9.15 5.52
CA LEU A 138 -0.55 -10.31 5.47
C LEU A 138 -1.26 -10.40 4.11
N GLY A 139 -1.72 -9.27 3.56
CA GLY A 139 -2.32 -9.25 2.23
C GLY A 139 -1.37 -9.66 1.11
N ILE A 140 -0.07 -9.37 1.22
CA ILE A 140 0.94 -9.91 0.30
C ILE A 140 1.00 -11.43 0.38
N VAL A 141 0.98 -12.00 1.59
CA VAL A 141 1.02 -13.45 1.79
C VAL A 141 -0.20 -14.09 1.14
N ASP A 142 -1.41 -13.64 1.48
CA ASP A 142 -2.65 -14.17 0.92
C ASP A 142 -2.71 -14.05 -0.61
N PHE A 143 -2.22 -12.93 -1.16
CA PHE A 143 -2.16 -12.72 -2.60
C PHE A 143 -1.25 -13.73 -3.31
N PHE A 144 -0.06 -14.00 -2.75
CA PHE A 144 0.85 -14.98 -3.35
C PHE A 144 0.39 -16.42 -3.10
N GLU A 145 -0.23 -16.74 -1.97
CA GLU A 145 -0.85 -18.05 -1.73
C GLU A 145 -1.96 -18.33 -2.75
N GLU A 146 -2.81 -17.35 -3.05
CA GLU A 146 -3.81 -17.51 -4.11
C GLU A 146 -3.16 -17.70 -5.48
N ALA A 147 -2.11 -16.93 -5.79
CA ALA A 147 -1.38 -17.04 -7.05
C ALA A 147 -0.72 -18.42 -7.26
N GLU A 148 -0.40 -19.17 -6.20
CA GLU A 148 0.10 -20.54 -6.33
C GLU A 148 -0.94 -21.51 -6.90
N THR A 149 -2.22 -21.20 -6.75
CA THR A 149 -3.34 -22.05 -7.18
C THR A 149 -4.14 -21.48 -8.36
N ASP A 150 -4.08 -20.16 -8.59
CA ASP A 150 -4.71 -19.48 -9.72
C ASP A 150 -3.70 -19.19 -10.84
N THR A 151 -3.83 -19.95 -11.94
CA THR A 151 -2.94 -19.82 -13.11
C THR A 151 -3.03 -18.45 -13.80
N GLN A 152 -4.16 -17.76 -13.72
CA GLN A 152 -4.33 -16.44 -14.34
C GLN A 152 -3.59 -15.37 -13.54
N ILE A 153 -3.74 -15.40 -12.20
CA ILE A 153 -2.99 -14.48 -11.32
C ILE A 153 -1.50 -14.71 -11.49
N LEU A 154 -1.06 -15.97 -11.46
CA LEU A 154 0.35 -16.31 -11.66
C LEU A 154 0.88 -15.79 -12.99
N HIS A 155 0.12 -15.98 -14.08
CA HIS A 155 0.47 -15.47 -15.40
C HIS A 155 0.58 -13.93 -15.41
N ASN A 156 -0.36 -13.21 -14.80
CA ASN A 156 -0.31 -11.75 -14.69
C ASN A 156 0.96 -11.27 -13.96
N ILE A 157 1.26 -11.89 -12.81
CA ILE A 157 2.46 -11.59 -12.02
C ILE A 157 3.73 -11.81 -12.86
N PHE A 158 3.83 -12.95 -13.56
CA PHE A 158 5.00 -13.25 -14.38
C PHE A 158 5.23 -12.22 -15.47
N ASN A 159 4.17 -11.78 -16.16
CA ASN A 159 4.30 -10.78 -17.21
C ASN A 159 4.71 -9.41 -16.64
N ARG A 160 4.06 -8.95 -15.56
CA ARG A 160 4.41 -7.68 -14.90
C ARG A 160 5.83 -7.67 -14.35
N ALA A 161 6.29 -8.81 -13.84
CA ALA A 161 7.62 -8.96 -13.29
C ALA A 161 8.75 -8.73 -14.32
N GLN A 162 8.48 -8.94 -15.63
CA GLN A 162 9.50 -8.77 -16.67
C GLN A 162 9.93 -7.32 -16.86
N SER A 163 9.03 -6.37 -16.61
CA SER A 163 9.31 -4.93 -16.71
C SER A 163 9.70 -4.28 -15.38
N MET A 164 9.76 -5.06 -14.29
CA MET A 164 10.18 -4.51 -13.00
C MET A 164 11.69 -4.24 -13.00
N LEU A 165 12.08 -3.19 -12.30
CA LEU A 165 13.49 -2.88 -12.05
C LEU A 165 14.16 -4.09 -11.39
N SER A 166 15.16 -4.67 -12.05
CA SER A 166 16.01 -5.71 -11.46
C SER A 166 17.37 -5.13 -11.10
N TYR A 167 17.81 -5.37 -9.87
CA TYR A 167 19.21 -5.22 -9.48
C TYR A 167 19.98 -6.49 -9.90
N SER A 168 20.03 -6.76 -11.20
CA SER A 168 21.21 -7.44 -11.76
C SER A 168 22.29 -6.37 -11.87
N GLU A 169 23.55 -6.72 -11.57
CA GLU A 169 24.72 -5.83 -11.66
C GLU A 169 24.56 -4.84 -12.82
N LEU A 170 24.84 -3.55 -12.53
CA LEU A 170 24.79 -2.43 -13.48
C LEU A 170 25.14 -2.92 -14.89
N PRO A 171 24.39 -2.55 -15.95
CA PRO A 171 24.90 -2.77 -17.29
C PRO A 171 26.32 -2.19 -17.28
N LYS A 172 27.31 -3.05 -17.54
CA LYS A 172 28.66 -2.58 -17.81
C LYS A 172 28.47 -1.66 -18.99
N PHE A 173 28.49 -0.35 -18.74
CA PHE A 173 28.66 0.62 -19.79
C PHE A 173 30.04 0.27 -20.34
N GLU A 174 30.07 -0.48 -21.45
CA GLU A 174 31.27 -0.55 -22.26
C GLU A 174 31.59 0.91 -22.58
N ASN A 175 32.77 1.31 -22.13
CA ASN A 175 33.25 2.68 -22.19
C ASN A 175 32.97 3.25 -23.60
N PHE A 176 32.23 4.35 -23.65
CA PHE A 176 32.42 5.27 -24.76
C PHE A 176 33.71 6.02 -24.46
N GLU A 177 34.65 5.87 -25.39
CA GLU A 177 36.06 6.31 -25.43
C GLU A 177 37.12 5.28 -24.98
#